data_AF-A0A958H472-F1
#
_entry.id   AF-A0A958H472-F1
#
_cell.length_a   1.000
_cell.length_b   1.000
_cell.length_c   1.000
_cell.angle_alpha   90.00
_cell.angle_beta   90.00
_cell.angle_gamma   90.00
#
_symmetry.space_group_name_H-M   'P 1'
#
loop_
_entity.id
_entity.type
_entity.pdbx_description
1 polymer ?
#
loop_
_entity_poly.entity_id
_entity_poly.type
_entity_poly.pdbx_seq_one_letter_code
_entity_poly.pdbx_strand_id
1 'polypeptide(L)'
;MNNKHNWNWSPEEIQRIGYQVVDIIAEYLATLPEKAVFTPFPKDSAEAFLSSTAAPQNGLDVETILEEFTAHIAPYPFGNGHPRFYGWVNSPPAVIGIFAEALAAMMNPSVAGGNHAPVYVEHQVLNWFRELLGLPPESKGLLVSGGSMANLTALAVARHVKAGLDVRAEGVQGLPAQLIVYTSEEGHS
;
A
#
# COMPACT_ATOMS: atom_id res chain seq x y z
N MET A 1 6.04 7.49 -41.05
CA MET A 1 5.18 7.66 -39.85
C MET A 1 5.59 6.56 -38.88
N ASN A 2 6.43 6.90 -37.88
CA ASN A 2 7.10 5.92 -37.02
C ASN A 2 6.15 5.41 -35.93
N ASN A 3 6.04 4.08 -35.87
CA ASN A 3 5.24 3.29 -34.96
C ASN A 3 5.80 3.36 -33.52
N LYS A 4 5.51 4.42 -32.76
CA LYS A 4 6.08 4.68 -31.41
C LYS A 4 5.07 4.58 -30.25
N HIS A 5 4.06 3.73 -30.36
CA HIS A 5 3.13 3.46 -29.26
C HIS A 5 2.85 1.97 -29.13
N ASN A 6 3.89 1.16 -28.91
CA ASN A 6 3.68 -0.25 -28.62
C ASN A 6 3.59 -0.44 -27.11
N TRP A 7 2.37 -0.46 -26.58
CA TRP A 7 2.08 -0.84 -25.19
C TRP A 7 2.36 -2.34 -24.91
N ASN A 8 2.75 -3.09 -25.95
CA ASN A 8 3.03 -4.50 -25.89
C ASN A 8 4.52 -4.73 -25.67
N TRP A 9 4.87 -5.22 -24.48
CA TRP A 9 6.21 -5.66 -24.14
C TRP A 9 6.36 -7.14 -24.48
N SER A 10 7.47 -7.51 -25.10
CA SER A 10 7.82 -8.92 -25.31
C SER A 10 8.20 -9.60 -23.98
N PRO A 11 8.05 -10.94 -23.87
CA PRO A 11 8.53 -11.67 -22.70
C PRO A 11 10.00 -11.40 -22.39
N GLU A 12 10.84 -11.26 -23.42
CA GLU A 12 12.27 -10.97 -23.28
C GLU A 12 12.52 -9.58 -22.69
N GLU A 13 11.76 -8.56 -23.11
CA GLU A 13 11.83 -7.22 -22.52
C GLU A 13 11.39 -7.22 -21.06
N ILE A 14 10.28 -7.90 -20.74
CA ILE A 14 9.76 -8.02 -19.38
C ILE A 14 10.80 -8.69 -18.48
N GLN A 15 11.41 -9.80 -18.93
CA GLN A 15 12.44 -10.51 -18.17
C GLN A 15 13.67 -9.65 -17.95
N ARG A 16 14.18 -9.01 -19.00
CA ARG A 16 15.38 -8.18 -18.93
C ARG A 16 15.21 -7.03 -17.92
N ILE A 17 14.08 -6.33 -17.96
CA ILE A 17 13.78 -5.25 -17.01
C ILE A 17 13.49 -5.79 -15.62
N GLY A 18 12.76 -6.90 -15.52
CA GLY A 18 12.51 -7.58 -14.25
C GLY A 18 13.80 -7.93 -13.51
N TYR A 19 14.80 -8.47 -14.22
CA TYR A 19 16.11 -8.77 -13.62
C TYR A 19 16.86 -7.52 -13.15
N GLN A 20 16.82 -6.42 -13.91
CA GLN A 20 17.40 -5.15 -13.45
C GLN A 20 16.74 -4.64 -12.17
N VAL A 21 15.42 -4.73 -12.07
CA VAL A 21 14.69 -4.35 -10.85
C VAL A 21 15.06 -5.27 -9.68
N VAL A 22 15.23 -6.58 -9.91
CA VAL A 22 15.69 -7.53 -8.90
C VAL A 22 17.09 -7.15 -8.39
N ASP A 23 18.01 -6.81 -9.29
CA ASP A 23 19.36 -6.38 -8.93
C ASP A 23 19.32 -5.11 -8.06
N ILE A 24 18.49 -4.13 -8.43
CA ILE A 24 18.29 -2.89 -7.65
C ILE A 24 17.75 -3.20 -6.24
N ILE A 25 16.75 -4.08 -6.13
CA ILE A 25 16.18 -4.48 -4.83
C ILE A 25 17.23 -5.17 -3.96
N ALA A 26 17.96 -6.13 -4.54
CA ALA A 26 18.98 -6.89 -3.82
C ALA A 26 20.09 -5.98 -3.29
N GLU A 27 20.64 -5.13 -4.15
CA GLU A 27 21.68 -4.16 -3.79
C GLU A 27 21.20 -3.16 -2.74
N TYR A 28 19.97 -2.63 -2.90
CA TYR A 28 19.40 -1.70 -1.95
C TYR A 28 19.29 -2.32 -0.55
N LEU A 29 18.71 -3.51 -0.43
CA LEU A 29 18.51 -4.18 0.85
C LEU A 29 19.83 -4.63 1.49
N ALA A 30 20.79 -5.10 0.69
CA ALA A 30 22.10 -5.53 1.17
C ALA A 30 22.91 -4.37 1.77
N THR A 31 22.87 -3.20 1.12
CA THR A 31 23.65 -2.02 1.53
C THR A 31 22.92 -1.12 2.53
N LEU A 32 21.61 -1.29 2.72
CA LEU A 32 20.79 -0.43 3.58
C LEU A 32 21.36 -0.29 5.01
N PRO A 33 21.84 -1.34 5.71
CA PRO A 33 22.39 -1.22 7.06
C PRO A 33 23.63 -0.32 7.18
N GLU A 34 24.36 -0.10 6.08
CA GLU A 34 25.58 0.70 6.02
C GLU A 34 25.30 2.18 5.76
N LYS A 35 24.09 2.50 5.27
CA LYS A 35 23.67 3.87 4.94
C LYS A 35 23.25 4.65 6.19
N ALA A 36 23.06 5.96 6.01
CA ALA A 36 22.40 6.78 7.01
C ALA A 36 20.93 6.32 7.19
N VAL A 37 20.44 6.40 8.42
CA VAL A 37 19.03 6.05 8.74
C VAL A 37 18.06 6.93 7.94
N PHE A 38 18.39 8.21 7.80
CA PHE A 38 17.63 9.20 7.06
C PHE A 38 18.61 10.15 6.38
N THR A 39 18.36 10.44 5.11
CA THR A 39 19.08 11.45 4.33
C THR A 39 18.05 12.47 3.84
N PRO A 40 18.14 13.76 4.22
CA PRO A 40 17.23 14.77 3.70
C PRO A 40 17.23 14.80 2.18
N PHE A 41 16.06 14.95 1.59
CA PHE A 41 15.95 15.12 0.14
C PHE A 41 16.64 16.43 -0.28
N PRO A 42 17.51 16.44 -1.32
CA PRO A 42 18.25 17.63 -1.72
C PRO A 42 17.29 18.77 -2.09
N LYS A 43 17.58 19.97 -1.59
CA LYS A 43 16.72 21.15 -1.80
C LYS A 43 16.54 21.48 -3.28
N ASP A 44 17.63 21.51 -4.05
CA ASP A 44 17.59 21.83 -5.48
C ASP A 44 16.77 20.79 -6.27
N SER A 45 16.87 19.51 -5.91
CA SER A 45 16.01 18.47 -6.47
C SER A 45 14.55 18.70 -6.11
N ALA A 46 14.24 18.98 -4.84
CA ALA A 46 12.86 19.29 -4.42
C ALA A 46 12.27 20.46 -5.22
N GLU A 47 13.03 21.54 -5.40
CA GLU A 47 12.62 22.71 -6.19
C GLU A 47 12.43 22.34 -7.66
N ALA A 48 13.27 21.49 -8.25
CA ALA A 48 13.09 20.98 -9.61
C ALA A 48 11.80 20.16 -9.75
N PHE A 49 11.51 19.23 -8.81
CA PHE A 49 10.28 18.44 -8.80
C PHE A 49 9.02 19.31 -8.65
N LEU A 50 9.08 20.35 -7.81
CA LEU A 50 7.95 21.25 -7.56
C LEU A 50 7.73 22.29 -8.68
N SER A 51 8.78 22.68 -9.39
CA SER A 51 8.71 23.67 -10.48
C SER A 51 8.39 23.05 -11.84
N SER A 52 8.61 21.74 -12.00
CA SER A 52 8.26 21.00 -13.21
C SER A 52 6.74 20.85 -13.35
N THR A 53 6.11 21.73 -14.13
CA THR A 53 4.65 21.76 -14.33
C THR A 53 4.18 21.09 -15.62
N ALA A 54 5.07 20.83 -16.58
CA ALA A 54 4.73 20.21 -17.85
C ALA A 54 5.04 18.71 -17.82
N ALA A 55 4.03 17.88 -18.06
CA ALA A 55 4.25 16.45 -18.29
C ALA A 55 5.06 16.23 -19.58
N PRO A 56 5.99 15.26 -19.59
CA PRO A 56 6.78 14.96 -20.79
C PRO A 56 5.87 14.54 -21.94
N GLN A 57 6.08 15.13 -23.13
CA GLN A 57 5.28 14.84 -24.32
C GLN A 57 5.70 13.53 -25.01
N ASN A 58 6.88 13.02 -24.68
CA ASN A 58 7.41 11.76 -25.18
C ASN A 58 7.79 10.88 -23.98
N GLY A 59 7.56 9.58 -24.10
CA GLY A 59 8.04 8.62 -23.12
C GLY A 59 9.57 8.58 -23.07
N LEU A 60 10.08 8.26 -21.89
CA LEU A 60 11.49 7.88 -21.68
C LEU A 60 11.64 6.37 -21.87
N ASP A 61 12.84 5.94 -22.22
CA ASP A 61 13.21 4.53 -22.09
C ASP A 61 13.19 4.12 -20.61
N VAL A 62 12.87 2.85 -20.38
CA VAL A 62 12.69 2.32 -19.02
C VAL A 62 14.02 2.30 -18.25
N GLU A 63 15.15 2.12 -18.93
CA GLU A 63 16.48 2.15 -18.35
C GLU A 63 16.77 3.52 -17.75
N THR A 64 16.52 4.60 -18.49
CA THR A 64 16.61 5.97 -17.98
C THR A 64 15.70 6.17 -16.77
N ILE A 65 14.49 5.62 -16.76
CA ILE A 65 13.59 5.72 -15.58
C ILE A 65 14.18 4.99 -14.36
N LEU A 66 14.78 3.82 -14.54
CA LEU A 66 15.43 3.06 -13.46
C LEU A 66 16.70 3.76 -12.96
N GLU A 67 17.48 4.37 -13.86
CA GLU A 67 18.64 5.20 -13.52
C GLU A 67 18.22 6.43 -12.70
N GLU A 68 17.18 7.15 -13.12
CA GLU A 68 16.61 8.28 -12.38
C GLU A 68 16.11 7.84 -10.99
N PHE A 69 15.42 6.70 -10.89
CA PHE A 69 14.99 6.16 -9.61
C PHE A 69 16.17 5.85 -8.69
N THR A 70 17.18 5.13 -9.19
CA THR A 70 18.34 4.72 -8.39
C THR A 70 19.23 5.88 -7.98
N ALA A 71 19.37 6.91 -8.83
CA ALA A 71 20.20 8.08 -8.55
C ALA A 71 19.50 9.14 -7.69
N HIS A 72 18.21 9.37 -7.92
CA HIS A 72 17.52 10.55 -7.38
C HIS A 72 16.39 10.24 -6.40
N ILE A 73 15.89 9.00 -6.33
CA ILE A 73 14.76 8.64 -5.47
C ILE A 73 15.18 7.66 -4.36
N ALA A 74 15.70 6.49 -4.75
CA ALA A 74 16.08 5.42 -3.82
C ALA A 74 17.06 5.84 -2.71
N PRO A 75 18.03 6.76 -2.92
CA PRO A 75 18.97 7.17 -1.87
C PRO A 75 18.36 7.99 -0.73
N TYR A 76 17.13 8.48 -0.89
CA TYR A 76 16.49 9.39 0.07
C TYR A 76 15.21 8.80 0.68
N PRO A 77 15.27 7.58 1.27
CA PRO A 77 14.11 7.01 1.94
C PRO A 77 13.83 7.75 3.25
N PHE A 78 12.60 7.65 3.73
CA PHE A 78 12.21 8.18 5.04
C PHE A 78 12.91 7.47 6.22
N GLY A 79 13.37 6.24 6.00
CA GLY A 79 14.16 5.45 6.95
C GLY A 79 13.49 4.17 7.46
N ASN A 80 12.19 3.97 7.20
CA ASN A 80 11.40 2.82 7.70
C ASN A 80 12.04 1.43 7.49
N GLY A 81 12.77 1.24 6.39
CA GLY A 81 13.43 -0.04 6.09
C GLY A 81 14.73 -0.29 6.86
N HIS A 82 15.31 0.74 7.47
CA HIS A 82 16.66 0.70 8.03
C HIS A 82 16.67 0.06 9.44
N PRO A 83 17.60 -0.86 9.76
CA PRO A 83 17.59 -1.61 11.04
C PRO A 83 17.77 -0.75 12.31
N ARG A 84 18.31 0.46 12.16
CA ARG A 84 18.46 1.46 13.24
C ARG A 84 17.38 2.55 13.22
N PHE A 85 16.29 2.37 12.47
CA PHE A 85 15.15 3.28 12.49
C PHE A 85 14.19 2.89 13.61
N TYR A 86 14.06 3.75 14.62
CA TYR A 86 13.23 3.52 15.81
C TYR A 86 12.04 4.49 15.91
N GLY A 87 11.68 5.15 14.80
CA GLY A 87 10.52 6.03 14.73
C GLY A 87 9.25 5.27 14.33
N TRP A 88 8.10 5.74 14.81
CA TRP A 88 6.77 5.19 14.49
C TRP A 88 6.62 3.70 14.80
N VAL A 89 5.58 3.08 14.22
CA VAL A 89 5.31 1.63 14.30
C VAL A 89 5.34 1.06 12.87
N ASN A 90 6.48 1.23 12.20
CA ASN A 90 6.70 0.79 10.82
C ASN A 90 7.78 -0.28 10.78
N SER A 91 7.47 -1.46 10.25
CA SER A 91 8.45 -2.51 10.03
C SER A 91 9.09 -2.40 8.63
N PRO A 92 10.33 -2.88 8.44
CA PRO A 92 10.85 -3.13 7.10
C PRO A 92 9.95 -4.14 6.36
N PRO A 93 9.87 -4.09 5.02
CA PRO A 93 9.11 -5.07 4.28
C PRO A 93 9.71 -6.47 4.45
N ALA A 94 8.86 -7.49 4.55
CA ALA A 94 9.32 -8.86 4.33
C ALA A 94 9.76 -8.97 2.86
N VAL A 95 10.95 -9.54 2.61
CA VAL A 95 11.51 -9.65 1.24
C VAL A 95 10.53 -10.33 0.28
N ILE A 96 9.89 -11.42 0.72
CA ILE A 96 8.87 -12.12 -0.07
C ILE A 96 7.64 -11.24 -0.36
N GLY A 97 7.32 -10.29 0.52
CA GLY A 97 6.21 -9.34 0.34
C GLY A 97 6.41 -8.42 -0.86
N ILE A 98 7.67 -8.03 -1.16
CA ILE A 98 7.99 -7.22 -2.34
C ILE A 98 7.61 -7.97 -3.62
N PHE A 99 7.95 -9.26 -3.71
CA PHE A 99 7.64 -10.09 -4.87
C PHE A 99 6.16 -10.48 -4.92
N ALA A 100 5.53 -10.70 -3.76
CA ALA A 100 4.08 -10.94 -3.70
C ALA A 100 3.29 -9.74 -4.24
N GLU A 101 3.72 -8.51 -3.93
CA GLU A 101 3.13 -7.29 -4.47
C GLU A 101 3.29 -7.20 -5.99
N ALA A 102 4.47 -7.56 -6.53
CA ALA A 102 4.69 -7.61 -7.97
C ALA A 102 3.75 -8.60 -8.68
N LEU A 103 3.53 -9.78 -8.08
CA LEU A 103 2.58 -10.78 -8.60
C LEU A 103 1.13 -10.30 -8.50
N ALA A 104 0.76 -9.64 -7.40
CA ALA A 104 -0.56 -9.05 -7.22
C ALA A 104 -0.82 -7.94 -8.27
N ALA A 105 0.16 -7.06 -8.48
CA ALA A 105 0.11 -6.00 -9.49
C ALA A 105 -0.01 -6.56 -10.92
N MET A 106 0.71 -7.65 -11.25
CA MET A 106 0.58 -8.34 -12.53
C MET A 106 -0.85 -8.86 -12.76
N MET A 107 -1.44 -9.49 -11.75
CA MET A 107 -2.81 -10.02 -11.84
C MET A 107 -3.87 -8.91 -11.86
N ASN A 108 -3.55 -7.74 -11.30
CA ASN A 108 -4.38 -6.53 -11.26
C ASN A 108 -5.87 -6.80 -10.94
N PRO A 109 -6.19 -7.45 -9.81
CA PRO A 109 -7.56 -7.86 -9.56
C PRO A 109 -8.44 -6.69 -9.15
N SER A 110 -9.61 -6.59 -9.78
CA SER A 110 -10.69 -5.73 -9.27
C SER A 110 -11.42 -6.45 -8.15
N VAL A 111 -11.10 -6.15 -6.90
CA VAL A 111 -11.73 -6.75 -5.71
C VAL A 111 -13.08 -6.11 -5.35
N ALA A 112 -13.76 -5.48 -6.31
CA ALA A 112 -15.12 -4.97 -6.12
C ALA A 112 -16.18 -6.09 -6.01
N GLY A 113 -15.84 -7.31 -6.41
CA GLY A 113 -16.67 -8.51 -6.32
C GLY A 113 -16.40 -9.49 -7.47
N GLY A 114 -17.12 -10.61 -7.46
CA GLY A 114 -17.00 -11.66 -8.48
C GLY A 114 -16.26 -12.90 -8.00
N ASN A 115 -15.97 -13.81 -8.94
CA ASN A 115 -15.38 -15.11 -8.64
C ASN A 115 -13.94 -15.17 -9.17
N HIS A 116 -12.98 -14.72 -8.37
CA HIS A 116 -11.54 -14.78 -8.69
C HIS A 116 -10.69 -15.06 -7.46
N ALA A 117 -9.50 -15.64 -7.67
CA ALA A 117 -8.64 -16.16 -6.61
C ALA A 117 -8.33 -15.18 -5.45
N PRO A 118 -8.03 -13.88 -5.69
CA PRO A 118 -7.78 -12.90 -4.63
C PRO A 118 -8.80 -12.86 -3.49
N VAL A 119 -10.10 -12.95 -3.80
CA VAL A 119 -11.15 -12.91 -2.77
C VAL A 119 -11.00 -14.09 -1.81
N TYR A 120 -10.70 -15.28 -2.34
CA TYR A 120 -10.53 -16.49 -1.52
C TYR A 120 -9.19 -16.49 -0.77
N VAL A 121 -8.14 -15.91 -1.35
CA VAL A 121 -6.85 -15.71 -0.66
C VAL A 121 -7.03 -14.79 0.55
N GLU A 122 -7.76 -13.67 0.40
CA GLU A 122 -8.10 -12.80 1.52
C GLU A 122 -8.88 -13.55 2.61
N HIS A 123 -9.91 -14.33 2.24
CA HIS A 123 -10.64 -15.15 3.20
C HIS A 123 -9.74 -16.16 3.93
N GLN A 124 -8.78 -16.76 3.24
CA GLN A 124 -7.82 -17.68 3.86
C GLN A 124 -6.93 -16.96 4.89
N VAL A 125 -6.38 -15.80 4.54
CA VAL A 125 -5.56 -14.99 5.45
C VAL A 125 -6.36 -14.54 6.67
N LEU A 126 -7.60 -14.10 6.47
CA LEU A 126 -8.50 -13.73 7.57
C LEU A 126 -8.81 -14.93 8.49
N ASN A 127 -8.94 -16.14 7.94
CA ASN A 127 -9.12 -17.35 8.76
C ASN A 127 -7.86 -17.65 9.61
N TRP A 128 -6.66 -17.43 9.07
CA TRP A 128 -5.42 -17.56 9.83
C TRP A 128 -5.34 -16.51 10.95
N PHE A 129 -5.68 -15.24 10.67
CA PHE A 129 -5.74 -14.22 11.72
C PHE A 129 -6.74 -14.55 12.81
N ARG A 130 -7.94 -15.04 12.45
CA ARG A 130 -8.95 -15.49 13.41
C ARG A 130 -8.39 -16.56 14.35
N GLU A 131 -7.66 -17.54 13.82
CA GLU A 131 -7.01 -18.58 14.61
C GLU A 131 -5.88 -18.04 15.49
N LEU A 132 -4.96 -17.26 14.92
CA LEU A 132 -3.82 -16.67 15.63
C LEU A 132 -4.25 -15.76 16.79
N LEU A 133 -5.37 -15.05 16.64
CA LEU A 133 -5.93 -14.15 17.64
C LEU A 133 -6.90 -14.84 18.62
N GLY A 134 -7.19 -16.14 18.42
CA GLY A 134 -8.13 -16.89 19.27
C GLY A 134 -9.58 -16.40 19.18
N LEU A 135 -9.99 -15.86 18.04
CA LEU A 135 -11.34 -15.36 17.83
C LEU A 135 -12.35 -16.50 17.56
N PRO A 136 -13.64 -16.33 17.92
CA PRO A 136 -14.67 -17.33 17.67
C PRO A 136 -14.77 -17.74 16.18
N PRO A 137 -15.11 -19.01 15.84
CA PRO A 137 -15.15 -19.50 14.46
C PRO A 137 -16.09 -18.71 13.52
N GLU A 138 -17.17 -18.16 14.04
CA GLU A 138 -18.15 -17.34 13.33
C GLU A 138 -17.63 -15.95 12.98
N SER A 139 -16.52 -15.52 13.57
CA SER A 139 -15.89 -14.22 13.30
C SER A 139 -15.56 -14.07 11.82
N LYS A 140 -15.79 -12.87 11.30
CA LYS A 140 -15.46 -12.46 9.94
C LYS A 140 -14.54 -11.25 10.01
N GLY A 141 -13.85 -10.98 8.91
CA GLY A 141 -13.01 -9.81 8.77
C GLY A 141 -12.98 -9.31 7.34
N LEU A 142 -12.25 -8.23 7.15
CA LEU A 142 -11.99 -7.58 5.88
C LEU A 142 -10.61 -6.95 5.96
N LEU A 143 -9.76 -7.16 4.95
CA LEU A 143 -8.51 -6.43 4.85
C LEU A 143 -8.78 -5.01 4.35
N VAL A 144 -8.23 -4.01 5.03
CA VAL A 144 -8.41 -2.58 4.71
C VAL A 144 -7.06 -1.89 4.69
N SER A 145 -7.00 -0.67 4.13
CA SER A 145 -5.75 0.07 3.92
C SER A 145 -5.02 0.53 5.19
N GLY A 146 -5.63 0.39 6.38
CA GLY A 146 -5.00 0.72 7.65
C GLY A 146 -5.98 0.86 8.82
N GLY A 147 -5.43 1.22 9.99
CA GLY A 147 -6.18 1.32 11.24
C GLY A 147 -7.34 2.30 11.22
N SER A 148 -7.18 3.47 10.57
CA SER A 148 -8.26 4.46 10.45
C SER A 148 -9.46 3.92 9.68
N MET A 149 -9.22 3.21 8.57
CA MET A 149 -10.29 2.55 7.81
C MET A 149 -10.91 1.38 8.57
N ALA A 150 -10.12 0.64 9.36
CA ALA A 150 -10.65 -0.41 10.22
C ALA A 150 -11.59 0.16 11.29
N ASN A 151 -11.18 1.24 11.98
CA ASN A 151 -12.01 1.93 12.96
C ASN A 151 -13.28 2.52 12.35
N LEU A 152 -13.17 3.18 11.19
CA LEU A 152 -14.33 3.74 10.48
C LEU A 152 -15.33 2.63 10.10
N THR A 153 -14.85 1.53 9.55
CA THR A 153 -15.70 0.37 9.20
C THR A 153 -16.35 -0.22 10.45
N ALA A 154 -15.60 -0.40 11.54
CA ALA A 154 -16.14 -0.92 12.80
C ALA A 154 -17.23 -0.01 13.39
N LEU A 155 -17.02 1.31 13.38
CA LEU A 155 -18.01 2.30 13.83
C LEU A 155 -19.25 2.31 12.92
N ALA A 156 -19.09 2.16 11.61
CA ALA A 156 -20.21 2.05 10.68
C ALA A 156 -21.07 0.81 10.96
N VAL A 157 -20.43 -0.34 11.23
CA VAL A 157 -21.11 -1.58 11.64
C VAL A 157 -21.81 -1.39 12.98
N ALA A 158 -21.13 -0.84 14.00
CA ALA A 158 -21.70 -0.58 15.32
C ALA A 158 -22.93 0.33 15.23
N ARG A 159 -22.85 1.41 14.44
CA ARG A 159 -24.00 2.30 14.17
C ARG A 159 -25.16 1.53 13.58
N HIS A 160 -24.93 0.71 12.55
CA HIS A 160 -26.01 -0.04 11.90
C HIS A 160 -26.68 -1.04 12.84
N VAL A 161 -25.89 -1.74 13.66
CA VAL A 161 -26.39 -2.76 14.60
C VAL A 161 -27.07 -2.15 15.83
N LYS A 162 -26.61 -0.99 16.31
CA LYS A 162 -27.07 -0.39 17.57
C LYS A 162 -28.05 0.78 17.41
N ALA A 163 -28.26 1.28 16.20
CA ALA A 163 -29.20 2.37 15.93
C ALA A 163 -30.66 2.07 16.33
N GLY A 164 -31.07 0.81 16.34
CA GLY A 164 -32.46 0.41 16.63
C GLY A 164 -33.45 0.72 15.50
N LEU A 165 -32.98 1.20 14.35
CA LEU A 165 -33.73 1.44 13.11
C LEU A 165 -32.87 1.15 11.89
N ASP A 166 -33.44 1.13 10.70
CA ASP A 166 -32.66 0.97 9.46
C ASP A 166 -32.05 2.31 9.04
N VAL A 167 -30.80 2.52 9.46
CA VAL A 167 -30.05 3.75 9.17
C VAL A 167 -29.92 4.02 7.66
N ARG A 168 -29.96 3.00 6.80
CA ARG A 168 -29.85 3.19 5.34
C ARG A 168 -31.15 3.71 4.73
N ALA A 169 -32.30 3.25 5.23
CA ALA A 169 -33.61 3.64 4.73
C ALA A 169 -34.14 4.92 5.40
N GLU A 170 -33.93 5.04 6.71
CA GLU A 170 -34.56 6.06 7.56
C GLU A 170 -33.60 7.21 7.92
N GLY A 171 -32.31 7.02 7.69
CA GLY A 171 -31.27 7.99 8.02
C GLY A 171 -31.00 8.10 9.53
N VAL A 172 -30.04 8.94 9.90
CA VAL A 172 -29.61 9.12 11.31
C VAL A 172 -30.43 10.16 12.07
N GLN A 173 -31.21 10.99 11.38
CA GLN A 173 -32.06 12.00 12.00
C GLN A 173 -33.29 11.40 12.69
N GLY A 174 -33.70 10.19 12.31
CA GLY A 174 -34.80 9.46 12.93
C GLY A 174 -34.43 8.74 14.23
N LEU A 175 -33.18 8.84 14.70
CA LEU A 175 -32.74 8.14 15.90
C LEU A 175 -33.43 8.70 17.15
N PRO A 176 -33.87 7.83 18.09
CA PRO A 176 -34.56 8.27 19.31
C PRO A 176 -33.65 9.03 20.27
N ALA A 177 -32.33 8.88 20.13
CA ALA A 177 -31.32 9.59 20.89
C ALA A 177 -30.03 9.73 20.07
N GLN A 178 -29.19 10.70 20.46
CA GLN A 178 -27.87 10.87 19.87
C GLN A 178 -26.96 9.70 20.22
N LEU A 179 -26.23 9.18 19.22
CA LEU A 179 -25.20 8.17 19.45
C LEU A 179 -23.96 8.81 20.06
N ILE A 180 -23.39 8.16 21.07
CA ILE A 180 -22.18 8.61 21.76
C ILE A 180 -21.14 7.49 21.65
N VAL A 181 -19.93 7.85 21.25
CA VAL A 181 -18.76 6.96 21.17
C VAL A 181 -17.73 7.45 22.17
N TYR A 182 -17.08 6.51 22.84
CA TYR A 182 -16.01 6.79 23.79
C TYR A 182 -14.73 6.13 23.29
N THR A 183 -13.61 6.80 23.54
CA THR A 183 -12.26 6.27 23.32
C THR A 183 -11.35 6.76 24.45
N SER A 184 -10.18 6.15 24.61
CA SER A 184 -9.15 6.65 25.52
C SER A 184 -8.67 8.04 25.08
N GLU A 185 -8.20 8.85 26.03
CA GLU A 185 -7.49 10.11 25.75
C GLU A 185 -6.22 9.87 24.92
N GLU A 186 -5.64 8.66 24.99
CA GLU A 186 -4.48 8.22 24.21
C GLU A 186 -4.87 7.57 22.87
N GLY A 187 -6.14 7.65 22.47
CA GLY A 187 -6.62 7.12 21.19
C GLY A 187 -5.94 7.80 20.00
N HIS A 188 -5.58 7.02 18.98
CA HIS A 188 -5.01 7.57 17.74
C HIS A 188 -6.01 8.53 17.08
N SER A 189 -5.50 9.70 16.63
CA SER A 189 -6.26 10.73 15.91
C SER A 189 -6.80 10.28 14.57
#